data_AF-A0A918DXQ8-F1
#
_entry.id   AF-A0A918DXQ8-F1
#
_cell.length_a   1.000
_cell.length_b   1.000
_cell.length_c   1.000
_cell.angle_alpha   90.00
_cell.angle_beta   90.00
_cell.angle_gamma   90.00
#
_symmetry.space_group_name_H-M   'P 1'
#
loop_
_entity.id
_entity.type
_entity.pdbx_description
1 polymer ?
#
loop_
_entity_poly.entity_id
_entity_poly.type
_entity_poly.pdbx_seq_one_letter_code
_entity_poly.pdbx_strand_id
1 'polypeptide(L)'
;MKGYGWIAASLLGALGWMPFQAQAVSEQSIRDCQRNMNPLVVSQCIARLKSQSYRLEEIECRKDLECWGERFSERAQRNCAVGFARAAQWDPRWWSYWDEDELTHVRWRSRRDGILEYYLDNAGVRLMCAFDPELPQRVKVQYGPAVGDAGVEL
;
A
#
# COMPACT_ATOMS: atom_id res chain seq x y z
N MET A 1 26.74 69.51 13.62
CA MET A 1 26.11 69.02 12.37
C MET A 1 26.45 67.54 12.23
N LYS A 2 25.41 66.69 12.08
CA LYS A 2 25.33 65.35 11.43
C LYS A 2 26.56 64.41 11.47
N GLY A 3 26.48 63.15 11.90
CA GLY A 3 25.29 62.34 12.16
C GLY A 3 25.54 60.95 12.75
N TYR A 4 24.45 60.44 13.33
CA TYR A 4 23.99 59.06 13.54
C TYR A 4 24.66 58.02 12.61
N GLY A 5 25.16 56.85 13.00
CA GLY A 5 24.90 56.02 14.17
C GLY A 5 23.79 55.00 13.88
N TRP A 6 24.08 53.87 13.20
CA TRP A 6 23.27 52.64 13.22
C TRP A 6 24.11 51.41 12.84
N ILE A 7 24.27 50.51 13.83
CA ILE A 7 24.68 49.12 13.65
C ILE A 7 23.46 48.38 13.10
N ALA A 8 23.51 47.93 11.85
CA ALA A 8 22.49 47.06 11.29
C ALA A 8 22.80 45.61 11.69
N ALA A 9 22.30 45.21 12.85
CA ALA A 9 22.11 43.80 13.20
C ALA A 9 20.88 43.29 12.43
N SER A 10 21.10 42.46 11.41
CA SER A 10 20.03 41.77 10.70
C SER A 10 20.02 40.29 11.08
N LEU A 11 19.20 39.99 12.10
CA LEU A 11 18.24 38.88 12.20
C LEU A 11 18.57 37.63 11.36
N LEU A 12 19.06 36.55 11.96
CA LEU A 12 18.21 35.46 12.49
C LEU A 12 16.97 35.19 11.62
N GLY A 13 17.19 34.44 10.54
CA GLY A 13 16.14 33.72 9.82
C GLY A 13 16.56 32.26 9.72
N ALA A 14 16.52 31.56 10.86
CA ALA A 14 16.50 30.10 10.87
C ALA A 14 15.26 29.68 10.06
N LEU A 15 15.45 29.36 8.78
CA LEU A 15 14.46 28.63 8.01
C LEU A 15 14.27 27.32 8.74
N GLY A 16 13.16 27.29 9.49
CA GLY A 16 12.80 26.24 10.40
C GLY A 16 12.97 24.91 9.70
N TRP A 17 13.76 24.06 10.35
CA TRP A 17 13.65 22.63 10.21
C TRP A 17 12.21 22.29 10.56
N MET A 18 11.31 22.28 9.58
CA MET A 18 9.99 21.73 9.79
C MET A 18 10.23 20.26 10.14
N PRO A 19 9.83 19.79 11.33
CA PRO A 19 9.91 18.38 11.63
C PRO A 19 9.11 17.68 10.52
N PHE A 20 9.81 16.83 9.77
CA PHE A 20 9.25 15.96 8.75
C PHE A 20 7.96 15.37 9.30
N GLN A 21 6.89 15.55 8.53
CA GLN A 21 5.53 15.38 8.98
C GLN A 21 5.37 14.04 9.69
N ALA A 22 4.74 14.06 10.88
CA ALA A 22 4.19 12.86 11.45
C ALA A 22 3.16 12.33 10.43
N GLN A 23 3.57 11.40 9.57
CA GLN A 23 2.67 10.65 8.71
C GLN A 23 1.59 10.08 9.62
N ALA A 24 0.37 10.53 9.41
CA ALA A 24 -0.77 10.03 10.15
C ALA A 24 -0.87 8.52 9.91
N VAL A 25 -1.16 7.76 10.96
CA VAL A 25 -1.43 6.32 10.84
C VAL A 25 -2.62 6.13 9.92
N SER A 26 -2.51 5.23 8.94
CA SER A 26 -3.63 4.91 8.03
C SER A 26 -4.87 4.50 8.81
N GLU A 27 -6.03 5.07 8.45
CA GLU A 27 -7.32 4.66 9.03
C GLU A 27 -7.58 3.18 8.85
N GLN A 28 -7.13 2.61 7.72
CA GLN A 28 -7.32 1.19 7.46
C GLN A 28 -6.53 0.34 8.45
N SER A 29 -5.29 0.72 8.78
CA SER A 29 -4.49 0.02 9.78
C SER A 29 -5.13 0.07 11.17
N ILE A 30 -5.79 1.18 11.53
CA ILE A 30 -6.56 1.28 12.77
C ILE A 30 -7.76 0.34 12.74
N ARG A 31 -8.53 0.32 11.63
CA ARG A 31 -9.65 -0.62 11.44
C ARG A 31 -9.19 -2.07 11.54
N ASP A 32 -7.99 -2.38 11.06
CA ASP A 32 -7.42 -3.72 11.14
C ASP A 32 -7.11 -4.13 12.58
N CYS A 33 -6.52 -3.24 13.38
CA CYS A 33 -6.33 -3.48 14.81
C CYS A 33 -7.66 -3.78 15.50
N GLN A 34 -8.72 -3.05 15.14
CA GLN A 34 -10.05 -3.16 15.74
C GLN A 34 -10.81 -4.43 15.36
N ARG A 35 -10.33 -5.23 14.38
CA ARG A 35 -10.96 -6.53 14.07
C ARG A 35 -10.80 -7.54 15.20
N ASN A 36 -9.81 -7.35 16.08
CA ASN A 36 -9.68 -8.17 17.27
C ASN A 36 -10.67 -7.69 18.35
N MET A 37 -11.46 -8.61 18.92
CA MET A 37 -12.43 -8.25 19.96
C MET A 37 -11.81 -7.99 21.35
N ASN A 38 -10.51 -8.27 21.55
CA ASN A 38 -9.82 -8.06 22.81
C ASN A 38 -9.28 -6.61 22.91
N PRO A 39 -9.78 -5.78 23.85
CA PRO A 39 -9.37 -4.38 23.98
C PRO A 39 -7.87 -4.20 24.26
N LEU A 40 -7.24 -5.13 24.97
CA LEU A 40 -5.80 -5.06 25.26
C LEU A 40 -5.00 -5.24 23.97
N VAL A 41 -5.37 -6.23 23.13
CA VAL A 41 -4.72 -6.47 21.84
C VAL A 41 -4.91 -5.27 20.90
N VAL A 42 -6.12 -4.71 20.85
CA VAL A 42 -6.41 -3.50 20.06
C VAL A 42 -5.53 -2.34 20.50
N SER A 43 -5.44 -2.08 21.82
CA SER A 43 -4.66 -0.96 22.35
C SER A 43 -3.15 -1.10 22.07
N GLN A 44 -2.60 -2.30 22.20
CA GLN A 44 -1.21 -2.60 21.88
C GLN A 44 -0.93 -2.45 20.39
N CYS A 45 -1.83 -2.91 19.52
CA CYS A 45 -1.74 -2.74 18.08
C CYS A 45 -1.71 -1.26 17.70
N ILE A 46 -2.65 -0.46 18.22
CA ILE A 46 -2.70 0.99 17.96
C ILE A 46 -1.45 1.70 18.50
N ALA A 47 -0.95 1.32 19.69
CA ALA A 47 0.28 1.88 20.25
C ALA A 47 1.49 1.57 19.35
N ARG A 48 1.58 0.34 18.82
CA ARG A 48 2.62 -0.03 17.86
C ARG A 48 2.54 0.81 16.59
N LEU A 49 1.36 0.99 16.01
CA LEU A 49 1.17 1.81 14.80
C LEU A 49 1.68 3.26 14.99
N LYS A 50 1.55 3.80 16.21
CA LYS A 50 2.01 5.16 16.55
C LYS A 50 3.51 5.24 16.88
N SER A 51 4.16 4.10 17.12
CA SER A 51 5.56 4.09 17.54
C SER A 51 6.49 4.51 16.39
N GLN A 52 7.57 5.23 16.73
CA GLN A 52 8.54 5.66 15.73
C GLN A 52 9.26 4.48 15.05
N SER A 53 9.58 3.43 15.81
CA SER A 53 10.23 2.24 15.28
C SER A 53 9.39 1.55 14.22
N TYR A 54 8.09 1.36 14.47
CA TYR A 54 7.17 0.77 13.50
C TYR A 54 7.05 1.63 12.24
N ARG A 55 6.98 2.96 12.39
CA ARG A 55 6.91 3.86 11.23
C ARG A 55 8.16 3.76 10.36
N LEU A 56 9.35 3.67 10.96
CA LEU A 56 10.60 3.46 10.22
C LEU A 56 10.64 2.10 9.53
N GLU A 57 10.21 1.04 10.23
CA GLU A 57 10.06 -0.32 9.68
C GLU A 57 9.11 -0.33 8.46
N GLU A 58 7.98 0.37 8.54
CA GLU A 58 7.01 0.48 7.47
C GLU A 58 7.54 1.26 6.27
N ILE A 59 8.24 2.38 6.51
CA ILE A 59 8.91 3.15 5.45
C ILE A 59 9.94 2.29 4.73
N GLU A 60 10.73 1.51 5.46
CA GLU A 60 11.74 0.65 4.86
C GLU A 60 11.10 -0.49 4.07
N CYS A 61 10.11 -1.17 4.65
CA CYS A 61 9.37 -2.22 3.97
C CYS A 61 8.72 -1.73 2.67
N ARG A 62 8.17 -0.50 2.64
CA ARG A 62 7.56 0.08 1.43
C ARG A 62 8.56 0.32 0.29
N LYS A 63 9.86 0.37 0.58
CA LYS A 63 10.90 0.47 -0.47
C LYS A 63 11.20 -0.87 -1.11
N ASP A 64 10.90 -1.97 -0.43
CA ASP A 64 11.20 -3.33 -0.85
C ASP A 64 9.92 -4.03 -1.33
N LEU A 65 9.93 -4.51 -2.58
CA LEU A 65 8.77 -5.18 -3.16
C LEU A 65 8.45 -6.48 -2.43
N GLU A 66 9.48 -7.23 -2.03
CA GLU A 66 9.30 -8.53 -1.39
C GLU A 66 8.65 -8.33 -0.01
N CYS A 67 9.22 -7.45 0.82
CA CYS A 67 8.64 -7.12 2.11
C CYS A 67 7.22 -6.57 2.01
N TRP A 68 6.99 -5.60 1.11
CA TRP A 68 5.67 -4.97 0.98
C TRP A 68 4.64 -5.95 0.41
N GLY A 69 5.05 -6.77 -0.56
CA GLY A 69 4.24 -7.81 -1.17
C GLY A 69 3.85 -8.90 -0.18
N GLU A 70 4.78 -9.41 0.61
CA GLU A 70 4.49 -10.43 1.63
C GLU A 70 3.58 -9.86 2.72
N ARG A 71 3.84 -8.64 3.20
CA ARG A 71 3.05 -7.97 4.24
C ARG A 71 1.56 -7.90 3.94
N PHE A 72 1.19 -7.76 2.66
CA PHE A 72 -0.19 -7.60 2.24
C PHE A 72 -0.76 -8.78 1.45
N SER A 73 0.00 -9.86 1.24
CA SER A 73 -0.37 -10.99 0.37
C SER A 73 -1.74 -11.59 0.74
N GLU A 74 -1.93 -12.01 2.00
CA GLU A 74 -3.19 -12.61 2.43
C GLU A 74 -4.38 -11.65 2.28
N ARG A 75 -4.14 -10.36 2.51
CA ARG A 75 -5.18 -9.34 2.40
C ARG A 75 -5.52 -9.12 0.95
N ALA A 76 -4.53 -9.05 0.07
CA ALA A 76 -4.73 -8.98 -1.35
C ALA A 76 -5.52 -10.21 -1.81
N GLN A 77 -5.08 -11.44 -1.49
CA GLN A 77 -5.77 -12.68 -1.85
C GLN A 77 -7.27 -12.64 -1.53
N ARG A 78 -7.63 -12.30 -0.27
CA ARG A 78 -9.04 -12.22 0.15
C ARG A 78 -9.84 -11.16 -0.60
N ASN A 79 -9.29 -9.96 -0.81
CA ASN A 79 -10.02 -8.89 -1.48
C ASN A 79 -10.08 -9.09 -3.00
N CYS A 80 -9.02 -9.62 -3.59
CA CYS A 80 -8.95 -9.96 -5.00
C CYS A 80 -9.92 -11.08 -5.36
N ALA A 81 -10.06 -12.12 -4.52
CA ALA A 81 -11.06 -13.17 -4.69
C ALA A 81 -12.49 -12.59 -4.83
N VAL A 82 -12.84 -11.60 -3.99
CA VAL A 82 -14.13 -10.88 -4.10
C VAL A 82 -14.23 -10.11 -5.43
N GLY A 83 -13.13 -9.50 -5.87
CA GLY A 83 -13.03 -8.82 -7.16
C GLY A 83 -13.28 -9.77 -8.35
N PHE A 84 -12.60 -10.91 -8.38
CA PHE A 84 -12.77 -11.94 -9.41
C PHE A 84 -14.17 -12.52 -9.39
N ALA A 85 -14.71 -12.86 -8.21
CA ALA A 85 -16.08 -13.36 -8.06
C ALA A 85 -17.12 -12.36 -8.59
N ARG A 86 -16.92 -11.05 -8.35
CA ARG A 86 -17.79 -10.00 -8.91
C ARG A 86 -17.67 -9.91 -10.43
N ALA A 87 -16.46 -10.01 -10.98
CA ALA A 87 -16.26 -9.99 -12.42
C ALA A 87 -16.90 -11.21 -13.10
N ALA A 88 -16.83 -12.37 -12.44
CA ALA A 88 -17.40 -13.61 -12.93
C ALA A 88 -18.94 -13.62 -13.00
N GLN A 89 -19.62 -12.73 -12.29
CA GLN A 89 -21.07 -12.52 -12.45
C GLN A 89 -21.45 -12.00 -13.84
N TRP A 90 -20.53 -11.31 -14.52
CA TRP A 90 -20.76 -10.71 -15.83
C TRP A 90 -20.10 -11.50 -16.97
N ASP A 91 -19.02 -12.21 -16.67
CA ASP A 91 -18.31 -13.06 -17.64
C ASP A 91 -17.83 -14.35 -16.96
N PRO A 92 -18.47 -15.51 -17.21
CA PRO A 92 -18.09 -16.76 -16.58
C PRO A 92 -16.64 -17.21 -16.84
N ARG A 93 -15.96 -16.67 -17.86
CA ARG A 93 -14.56 -17.00 -18.15
C ARG A 93 -13.61 -16.66 -17.00
N TRP A 94 -13.96 -15.69 -16.17
CA TRP A 94 -13.18 -15.37 -14.97
C TRP A 94 -13.00 -16.57 -14.04
N TRP A 95 -14.04 -17.40 -13.85
CA TRP A 95 -13.93 -18.61 -13.04
C TRP A 95 -12.98 -19.64 -13.67
N SER A 96 -13.01 -19.78 -14.99
CA SER A 96 -12.13 -20.73 -15.69
C SER A 96 -10.64 -20.38 -15.60
N TYR A 97 -10.31 -19.13 -15.30
CA TYR A 97 -8.92 -18.70 -15.12
C TYR A 97 -8.49 -18.65 -13.65
N TRP A 98 -9.42 -18.29 -12.75
CA TRP A 98 -9.11 -18.04 -11.35
C TRP A 98 -9.15 -19.31 -10.51
N ASP A 99 -10.17 -20.15 -10.68
CA ASP A 99 -10.39 -21.40 -9.91
C ASP A 99 -10.05 -21.35 -8.41
N GLU A 100 -10.15 -20.19 -7.76
CA GLU A 100 -9.71 -19.95 -6.38
C GLU A 100 -8.21 -20.16 -6.10
N ASP A 101 -7.39 -20.13 -7.15
CA ASP A 101 -5.92 -20.22 -7.09
C ASP A 101 -5.30 -19.10 -6.27
N GLU A 102 -4.10 -19.35 -5.76
CA GLU A 102 -3.31 -18.35 -5.05
C GLU A 102 -2.64 -17.38 -6.04
N LEU A 103 -2.69 -16.08 -5.74
CA LEU A 103 -1.91 -15.09 -6.48
C LEU A 103 -0.42 -15.25 -6.14
N THR A 104 0.33 -15.91 -7.01
CA THR A 104 1.72 -16.33 -6.75
C THR A 104 2.77 -15.25 -6.99
N HIS A 105 2.42 -14.17 -7.69
CA HIS A 105 3.36 -13.12 -8.05
C HIS A 105 2.87 -11.74 -7.60
N VAL A 106 3.82 -10.83 -7.42
CA VAL A 106 3.56 -9.45 -7.03
C VAL A 106 4.51 -8.51 -7.77
N ARG A 107 3.99 -7.35 -8.18
CA ARG A 107 4.79 -6.24 -8.72
C ARG A 107 4.28 -4.90 -8.24
N TRP A 108 5.11 -3.87 -8.37
CA TRP A 108 4.66 -2.50 -8.17
C TRP A 108 3.74 -2.07 -9.30
N ARG A 109 2.50 -1.71 -8.95
CA ARG A 109 1.65 -0.93 -9.85
C ARG A 109 1.94 0.56 -9.74
N SER A 110 2.14 1.03 -8.51
CA SER A 110 2.65 2.37 -8.21
C SER A 110 3.49 2.29 -6.94
N ARG A 111 4.81 2.39 -7.06
CA ARG A 111 5.72 2.41 -5.90
C ARG A 111 5.52 3.66 -5.04
N ARG A 112 5.22 4.81 -5.67
CA ARG A 112 4.97 6.08 -4.98
C ARG A 112 3.74 5.98 -4.07
N ASP A 113 2.69 5.33 -4.56
CA ASP A 113 1.41 5.22 -3.86
C ASP A 113 1.34 3.93 -3.03
N GLY A 114 2.30 3.01 -3.18
CA GLY A 114 2.32 1.75 -2.43
C GLY A 114 1.30 0.73 -2.96
N ILE A 115 0.83 0.93 -4.19
CA ILE A 115 -0.17 0.08 -4.84
C ILE A 115 0.54 -1.10 -5.48
N LEU A 116 0.07 -2.29 -5.15
CA LEU A 116 0.58 -3.56 -5.63
C LEU A 116 -0.31 -4.09 -6.75
N GLU A 117 0.28 -4.87 -7.65
CA GLU A 117 -0.46 -5.76 -8.53
C GLU A 117 -0.04 -7.18 -8.24
N TYR A 118 -0.99 -7.96 -7.74
CA TYR A 118 -0.84 -9.39 -7.55
C TYR A 118 -1.38 -10.11 -8.78
N TYR A 119 -0.71 -11.17 -9.21
CA TYR A 119 -1.12 -11.90 -10.40
C TYR A 119 -0.76 -13.38 -10.34
N LEU A 120 -1.44 -14.16 -11.18
CA LEU A 120 -1.12 -15.55 -11.46
C LEU A 120 -1.24 -15.78 -12.97
N ASP A 121 -0.44 -16.72 -13.48
CA ASP A 121 -0.50 -17.15 -14.87
C ASP A 121 -1.08 -18.57 -14.93
N ASN A 122 -2.19 -18.73 -15.64
CA ASN A 122 -2.86 -20.01 -15.84
C ASN A 122 -3.29 -20.16 -17.31
N ALA A 123 -2.96 -21.29 -17.93
CA ALA A 123 -3.32 -21.62 -19.32
C ALA A 123 -2.98 -20.53 -20.35
N GLY A 124 -1.85 -19.82 -20.17
CA GLY A 124 -1.43 -18.72 -21.05
C GLY A 124 -2.18 -17.40 -20.83
N VAL A 125 -2.98 -17.30 -19.78
CA VAL A 125 -3.69 -16.10 -19.35
C VAL A 125 -3.14 -15.63 -18.00
N ARG A 126 -2.86 -14.35 -17.88
CA ARG A 126 -2.50 -13.68 -16.64
C ARG A 126 -3.73 -13.05 -16.01
N LEU A 127 -4.09 -13.45 -14.80
CA LEU A 127 -5.07 -12.75 -13.97
C LEU A 127 -4.35 -11.73 -13.09
N MET A 128 -4.82 -10.50 -13.08
CA MET A 128 -4.19 -9.38 -12.37
C MET A 128 -5.19 -8.75 -11.42
N CYS A 129 -4.71 -8.39 -10.23
CA CYS A 129 -5.47 -7.66 -9.24
C CYS A 129 -4.66 -6.47 -8.72
N ALA A 130 -5.11 -5.26 -9.05
CA ALA A 130 -4.60 -4.04 -8.44
C ALA A 130 -5.11 -3.92 -7.01
N PHE A 131 -4.19 -3.89 -6.06
CA PHE A 131 -4.47 -3.86 -4.63
C PHE A 131 -3.82 -2.62 -3.98
N ASP A 132 -4.66 -1.83 -3.31
CA ASP A 132 -4.24 -0.68 -2.52
C ASP A 132 -4.39 -1.04 -1.02
N PRO A 133 -3.28 -1.13 -0.25
CA PRO A 133 -3.34 -1.42 1.18
C PRO A 133 -4.17 -0.44 2.01
N GLU A 134 -4.28 0.82 1.58
CA GLU A 134 -5.07 1.86 2.25
C GLU A 134 -6.56 1.75 1.90
N LEU A 135 -6.88 1.22 0.71
CA LEU A 135 -8.24 1.04 0.20
C LEU A 135 -8.48 -0.41 -0.25
N PRO A 136 -8.35 -1.41 0.66
CA PRO A 136 -8.27 -2.81 0.28
C PRO A 136 -9.54 -3.37 -0.38
N GLN A 137 -10.69 -2.73 -0.16
CA GLN A 137 -11.97 -3.11 -0.75
C GLN A 137 -12.14 -2.64 -2.21
N ARG A 138 -11.27 -1.74 -2.70
CA ARG A 138 -11.37 -1.11 -4.02
C ARG A 138 -10.44 -1.75 -5.04
N VAL A 139 -10.36 -3.08 -5.02
CA VAL A 139 -9.55 -3.84 -5.99
C VAL A 139 -10.04 -3.62 -7.42
N LYS A 140 -9.11 -3.64 -8.37
CA LYS A 140 -9.42 -3.68 -9.81
C LYS A 140 -8.82 -4.94 -10.40
N VAL A 141 -9.67 -5.81 -10.94
CA VAL A 141 -9.25 -7.06 -11.56
C VAL A 141 -9.22 -6.92 -13.08
N GLN A 142 -8.22 -7.55 -13.71
CA GLN A 142 -8.07 -7.62 -15.16
C GLN A 142 -7.54 -9.02 -15.54
N TYR A 143 -7.71 -9.43 -16.78
CA TYR A 143 -6.98 -10.58 -17.33
C TYR A 143 -6.51 -10.29 -18.75
N GLY A 144 -5.45 -10.95 -19.18
CA GLY A 144 -4.87 -10.82 -20.51
C GLY A 144 -3.90 -11.95 -20.83
N PRO A 145 -3.23 -11.92 -22.00
CA PRO A 145 -2.20 -12.90 -22.30
C PRO A 145 -1.08 -12.89 -21.24
N ALA A 146 -0.60 -14.06 -20.84
CA ALA A 146 0.61 -14.19 -20.02
C ALA A 146 1.84 -13.90 -20.89
N VAL A 147 2.14 -12.62 -21.08
CA VAL A 147 3.45 -12.14 -21.52
C VAL A 147 4.28 -11.92 -20.26
N GLY A 148 5.56 -12.34 -20.25
CA GLY A 148 6.43 -12.34 -19.06
C GLY A 148 6.49 -11.00 -18.33
N ASP A 149 7.17 -10.91 -17.20
CA ASP A 149 7.01 -9.82 -16.19
C ASP A 149 7.14 -8.36 -16.70
N ALA A 150 7.74 -8.16 -17.88
CA ALA A 150 7.82 -6.89 -18.60
C ALA A 150 6.54 -6.49 -19.38
N GLY A 151 5.56 -7.39 -19.56
CA GLY A 151 4.44 -7.23 -20.47
C GLY A 151 3.13 -6.96 -19.74
N VAL A 152 2.90 -5.72 -19.35
CA VAL A 152 1.68 -4.92 -19.62
C VAL A 152 2.08 -3.48 -19.25
N GLU A 153 2.41 -2.64 -20.24
CA GLU A 153 2.40 -1.19 -20.02
C GLU A 153 0.95 -0.76 -19.80
N LEU A 154 0.68 -0.09 -18.69
CA LEU A 154 -0.63 0.49 -18.34
C LEU A 154 -0.87 1.80 -19.09
#